data_AF-A0A7V9PAU6-F1
#
_entry.id   AF-A0A7V9PAU6-F1
#
_cell.length_a   1.000
_cell.length_b   1.000
_cell.length_c   1.000
_cell.angle_alpha   90.00
_cell.angle_beta   90.00
_cell.angle_gamma   90.00
#
_symmetry.space_group_name_H-M   'P 1'
#
loop_
_entity.id
_entity.type
_entity.pdbx_description
1 polymer ?
#
loop_
_entity_poly.entity_id
_entity_poly.type
_entity_poly.pdbx_seq_one_letter_code
_entity_poly.pdbx_strand_id
1 'polypeptide(L)'
;MNIFKNLIDELKAENLLEETVAETAARQTEAGNMSGKNADGAAISDGAENNIANLETTNDTAADSIISGEPKKDFTDFQKRSDAETIAAPENNNRAVAKAVDGAEFFRTRAVEEVSGLQLVEHIFSGVERQQKKTIPKPYDDLNVKKALHAFLQASGDAKSTEHAQAEFQLMQETEKWYSALSHRDRLISASHLRSFCETAKPALSAQALVALARFYRNSPFSEAVRCKFDLIVTRLFSKDLHGEKREISFAREELITHLAELYADWESLSLYGNGGEEESDILLSALKFEDLMGEVQAAASFDQLIRNDFFNRLRTFKESIGERFFAPLITATAIECNIRVGNRFVELLEREKESGDFDKLENKYGFMHDQVISDAASKTLQLVELLKQKTIAPMPDVAPPAKSEAVATNKRRARVKPEHKMDSAEISTAATTPSTAATAAATKPLTGNWFAVNKRLLTAAAFIVVAFGSLYVWANYYSGSAGGDKINQNVKRVNLDNSSLSEYVGDARIGNEAFFAVVQPSWNAASREKKEEILKKIASFGADKNFKTVYLLTKDGETVGVYINGVVDISN
;
A
#
# COMPACT_ATOMS: atom_id res chain seq x y z
N MET A 1 -21.80 4.23 12.42
CA MET A 1 -21.76 4.36 10.94
C MET A 1 -20.39 3.89 10.52
N ASN A 2 -20.27 2.83 9.73
CA ASN A 2 -18.95 2.26 9.44
C ASN A 2 -18.21 3.14 8.44
N ILE A 3 -17.24 3.91 8.94
CA ILE A 3 -16.34 4.75 8.13
C ILE A 3 -15.60 3.88 7.10
N PHE A 4 -15.27 2.64 7.45
CA PHE A 4 -14.76 1.62 6.52
C PHE A 4 -15.66 1.41 5.29
N LYS A 5 -16.99 1.46 5.44
CA LYS A 5 -17.87 1.34 4.27
C LYS A 5 -17.75 2.54 3.34
N ASN A 6 -17.70 3.76 3.89
CA ASN A 6 -17.49 4.96 3.09
C ASN A 6 -16.11 4.95 2.41
N LEU A 7 -15.04 4.58 3.12
CA LEU A 7 -13.68 4.50 2.57
C LEU A 7 -13.56 3.39 1.50
N ILE A 8 -14.23 2.25 1.69
CA ILE A 8 -14.29 1.17 0.69
C ILE A 8 -15.13 1.59 -0.52
N ASP A 9 -16.26 2.27 -0.33
CA ASP A 9 -17.11 2.76 -1.41
C ASP A 9 -16.41 3.90 -2.20
N GLU A 10 -15.61 4.74 -1.54
CA GLU A 10 -14.74 5.77 -2.13
C GLU A 10 -13.59 5.14 -2.95
N LEU A 11 -12.85 4.16 -2.39
CA LEU A 11 -11.80 3.43 -3.10
C LEU A 11 -12.32 2.54 -4.25
N LYS A 12 -13.58 2.07 -4.17
CA LYS A 12 -14.28 1.42 -5.28
C LYS A 12 -14.67 2.42 -6.38
N ALA A 13 -15.04 3.65 -6.02
CA ALA A 13 -15.35 4.70 -6.99
C ALA A 13 -14.12 5.15 -7.79
N GLU A 14 -12.92 5.09 -7.20
CA GLU A 14 -11.63 5.34 -7.88
C GLU A 14 -11.17 4.18 -8.80
N ASN A 15 -11.95 3.10 -8.91
CA ASN A 15 -11.68 1.97 -9.81
C ASN A 15 -10.36 1.22 -9.52
N LEU A 16 -9.89 1.27 -8.25
CA LEU A 16 -8.63 0.69 -7.77
C LEU A 16 -8.75 -0.75 -7.21
N LEU A 17 -9.90 -1.40 -7.39
CA LEU A 17 -10.18 -2.75 -6.91
C LEU A 17 -10.82 -3.60 -8.02
N GLU A 18 -10.16 -4.69 -8.41
CA GLU A 18 -10.81 -5.80 -9.14
C GLU A 18 -11.70 -6.59 -8.15
N GLU A 19 -12.87 -7.07 -8.58
CA GLU A 19 -13.78 -7.86 -7.72
C GLU A 19 -13.04 -9.08 -7.13
N THR A 20 -12.92 -9.13 -5.81
CA THR A 20 -12.26 -10.26 -5.13
C THR A 20 -13.22 -11.42 -4.93
N VAL A 21 -12.67 -12.64 -4.89
CA VAL A 21 -13.42 -13.92 -4.83
C VAL A 21 -14.39 -14.01 -3.63
N ALA A 22 -14.17 -13.21 -2.57
CA ALA A 22 -15.07 -13.12 -1.42
C ALA A 22 -16.46 -12.55 -1.78
N GLU A 23 -16.54 -11.55 -2.68
CA GLU A 23 -17.84 -11.00 -3.12
C GLU A 23 -18.62 -12.00 -4.01
N THR A 24 -17.92 -12.88 -4.72
CA THR A 24 -18.55 -13.96 -5.49
C THR A 24 -19.15 -15.03 -4.60
N ALA A 25 -18.48 -15.36 -3.48
CA ALA A 25 -19.00 -16.32 -2.49
C ALA A 25 -20.24 -15.76 -1.75
N ALA A 26 -20.19 -14.50 -1.30
CA ALA A 26 -21.33 -13.85 -0.64
C ALA A 26 -22.61 -13.89 -1.51
N ARG A 27 -22.49 -13.51 -2.80
CA ARG A 27 -23.60 -13.53 -3.78
C ARG A 27 -24.18 -14.93 -4.03
N GLN A 28 -23.39 -16.00 -3.91
CA GLN A 28 -23.90 -17.38 -4.04
C GLN A 28 -24.79 -17.79 -2.85
N THR A 29 -24.46 -17.36 -1.63
CA THR A 29 -25.31 -17.58 -0.43
C THR A 29 -26.67 -16.90 -0.55
N GLU A 30 -26.72 -15.67 -1.08
CA GLU A 30 -27.97 -14.93 -1.28
C GLU A 30 -28.84 -15.55 -2.39
N ALA A 31 -28.22 -16.02 -3.48
CA ALA A 31 -28.93 -16.70 -4.57
C ALA A 31 -29.48 -18.09 -4.17
N GLY A 32 -28.79 -18.81 -3.29
CA GLY A 32 -29.23 -20.13 -2.81
C GLY A 32 -30.51 -20.08 -1.96
N ASN A 33 -30.76 -18.99 -1.25
CA ASN A 33 -31.84 -18.91 -0.25
C ASN A 33 -33.25 -18.62 -0.83
N MET A 34 -33.40 -18.60 -2.17
CA MET A 34 -34.70 -18.46 -2.86
C MET A 34 -35.16 -19.73 -3.59
N SER A 35 -34.46 -20.86 -3.52
CA SER A 35 -34.85 -22.09 -4.21
C SER A 35 -34.70 -23.33 -3.35
N GLY A 36 -35.83 -23.91 -2.90
CA GLY A 36 -35.81 -25.17 -2.15
C GLY A 36 -37.02 -25.41 -1.25
N LYS A 37 -38.19 -25.71 -1.85
CA LYS A 37 -39.30 -26.34 -1.12
C LYS A 37 -39.73 -27.62 -1.84
N ASN A 38 -39.92 -28.68 -1.04
CA ASN A 38 -40.49 -29.99 -1.38
C ASN A 38 -39.59 -30.97 -2.15
N ALA A 39 -39.15 -32.03 -1.46
CA ALA A 39 -39.48 -33.42 -1.80
C ALA A 39 -39.21 -34.34 -0.59
N ASP A 40 -40.14 -35.25 -0.30
CA ASP A 40 -40.09 -36.16 0.85
C ASP A 40 -39.31 -37.46 0.58
N GLY A 41 -38.68 -37.99 1.65
CA GLY A 41 -38.85 -39.39 2.04
C GLY A 41 -37.97 -40.49 1.42
N ALA A 42 -37.11 -41.09 2.25
CA ALA A 42 -37.14 -42.54 2.57
C ALA A 42 -36.09 -42.88 3.65
N ALA A 43 -36.37 -43.88 4.50
CA ALA A 43 -35.50 -44.32 5.59
C ALA A 43 -35.01 -45.77 5.40
N ILE A 44 -33.86 -46.11 6.02
CA ILE A 44 -33.37 -47.41 6.54
C ILE A 44 -32.14 -47.00 7.40
N SER A 45 -32.07 -47.15 8.73
CA SER A 45 -32.10 -48.32 9.65
C SER A 45 -30.76 -49.09 9.79
N ASP A 46 -30.34 -49.14 11.06
CA ASP A 46 -29.49 -50.12 11.76
C ASP A 46 -27.97 -50.29 11.48
N GLY A 47 -27.20 -50.16 12.57
CA GLY A 47 -26.42 -51.32 13.05
C GLY A 47 -25.02 -51.07 13.65
N ALA A 48 -24.93 -51.01 15.00
CA ALA A 48 -23.88 -51.65 15.84
C ALA A 48 -22.37 -51.28 15.64
N GLU A 49 -21.43 -51.43 16.59
CA GLU A 49 -21.42 -51.46 18.08
C GLU A 49 -19.94 -51.45 18.58
N ASN A 50 -19.72 -51.06 19.85
CA ASN A 50 -18.67 -51.52 20.79
C ASN A 50 -17.19 -51.01 20.84
N ASN A 51 -16.74 -50.95 22.11
CA ASN A 51 -15.38 -50.92 22.71
C ASN A 51 -14.58 -49.61 22.64
N ILE A 52 -14.22 -48.90 23.74
CA ILE A 52 -13.77 -49.24 25.12
C ILE A 52 -12.30 -49.69 25.24
N ALA A 53 -11.45 -48.77 25.73
CA ALA A 53 -10.29 -48.99 26.62
C ALA A 53 -9.86 -47.60 27.15
N ASN A 54 -10.23 -47.16 28.36
CA ASN A 54 -9.56 -47.42 29.65
C ASN A 54 -8.02 -47.32 29.63
N LEU A 55 -7.50 -46.24 30.24
CA LEU A 55 -6.20 -46.25 30.93
C LEU A 55 -6.21 -45.24 32.09
N GLU A 56 -6.28 -45.75 33.32
CA GLU A 56 -5.98 -45.02 34.57
C GLU A 56 -4.58 -45.40 35.07
N THR A 57 -4.18 -44.85 36.24
CA THR A 57 -2.93 -45.02 37.01
C THR A 57 -1.76 -44.10 36.58
N THR A 58 -1.04 -43.41 37.48
CA THR A 58 -1.06 -43.43 38.97
C THR A 58 -0.63 -42.08 39.57
N ASN A 59 -1.04 -41.83 40.81
CA ASN A 59 -0.46 -40.80 41.69
C ASN A 59 1.05 -41.01 41.91
N ASP A 60 1.79 -39.96 42.28
CA ASP A 60 2.53 -40.03 43.54
C ASP A 60 2.76 -38.66 44.20
N THR A 61 3.03 -38.68 45.51
CA THR A 61 2.88 -37.54 46.45
C THR A 61 4.11 -37.33 47.34
N ALA A 62 4.55 -36.08 47.58
CA ALA A 62 5.27 -35.56 48.78
C ALA A 62 5.90 -34.18 48.44
N ALA A 63 5.58 -33.06 49.12
CA ALA A 63 6.04 -32.61 50.46
C ALA A 63 7.47 -32.00 50.44
N ASP A 64 7.86 -30.96 51.19
CA ASP A 64 7.19 -30.19 52.27
C ASP A 64 7.89 -28.82 52.51
N SER A 65 7.46 -28.06 53.54
CA SER A 65 8.00 -26.80 54.13
C SER A 65 7.69 -25.51 53.36
N ILE A 66 7.02 -24.47 53.87
CA ILE A 66 6.88 -23.86 55.22
C ILE A 66 8.14 -23.13 55.71
N ILE A 67 8.08 -21.79 55.75
CA ILE A 67 8.43 -20.96 56.93
C ILE A 67 7.80 -19.55 56.84
N SER A 68 7.22 -19.15 57.97
CA SER A 68 6.53 -17.88 58.27
C SER A 68 7.45 -16.64 58.30
N GLY A 69 6.90 -15.43 58.10
CA GLY A 69 7.58 -14.20 58.55
C GLY A 69 6.99 -12.84 58.14
N GLU A 70 5.84 -12.44 58.69
CA GLU A 70 5.41 -11.02 58.72
C GLU A 70 6.26 -10.23 59.77
N PRO A 71 6.41 -8.88 59.71
CA PRO A 71 5.29 -7.99 60.01
C PRO A 71 5.24 -6.60 59.30
N LYS A 72 4.06 -5.99 59.43
CA LYS A 72 3.62 -4.64 59.05
C LYS A 72 4.53 -3.47 59.49
N LYS A 73 4.40 -2.34 58.78
CA LYS A 73 4.40 -0.99 59.37
C LYS A 73 3.30 -0.12 58.77
N ASP A 74 2.59 0.59 59.65
CA ASP A 74 1.64 1.64 59.30
C ASP A 74 2.33 2.85 58.67
N PHE A 75 1.63 3.56 57.78
CA PHE A 75 1.82 5.00 57.60
C PHE A 75 0.51 5.67 57.12
N THR A 76 -0.32 6.07 58.08
CA THR A 76 -1.45 6.98 57.87
C THR A 76 -1.05 8.38 58.33
N ASP A 77 -1.01 9.35 57.41
CA ASP A 77 -1.52 10.72 57.59
C ASP A 77 -1.07 11.60 56.42
N PHE A 78 -2.02 12.10 55.63
CA PHE A 78 -2.07 13.51 55.22
C PHE A 78 -3.42 13.82 54.58
N GLN A 79 -4.22 14.66 55.26
CA GLN A 79 -5.52 15.10 54.77
C GLN A 79 -5.74 16.58 55.11
N LYS A 80 -5.77 17.47 54.10
CA LYS A 80 -6.85 18.48 53.90
C LYS A 80 -6.56 19.55 52.84
N ARG A 81 -7.65 19.85 52.09
CA ARG A 81 -8.04 21.15 51.47
C ARG A 81 -7.16 21.64 50.30
N SER A 82 -7.72 22.33 49.29
CA SER A 82 -8.96 23.15 49.30
C SER A 82 -9.82 23.05 48.03
N ASP A 83 -11.13 22.93 48.26
CA ASP A 83 -12.24 23.73 47.72
C ASP A 83 -12.32 24.11 46.22
N ALA A 84 -13.37 23.55 45.59
CA ALA A 84 -14.35 24.19 44.67
C ALA A 84 -13.92 24.84 43.34
N GLU A 85 -14.42 24.27 42.23
CA GLU A 85 -15.46 24.95 41.43
C GLU A 85 -16.36 23.95 40.69
N THR A 86 -17.68 24.17 40.74
CA THR A 86 -18.69 23.30 40.09
C THR A 86 -19.24 24.01 38.85
N ILE A 87 -18.94 23.50 37.66
CA ILE A 87 -19.57 23.96 36.41
C ILE A 87 -20.22 22.75 35.72
N ALA A 88 -21.48 22.93 35.30
CA ALA A 88 -22.34 21.85 34.85
C ALA A 88 -21.93 21.26 33.49
N ALA A 89 -22.03 19.94 33.37
CA ALA A 89 -21.94 19.24 32.09
C ALA A 89 -23.21 19.49 31.26
N PRO A 90 -23.10 19.75 29.94
CA PRO A 90 -24.26 19.83 29.06
C PRO A 90 -24.82 18.43 28.79
N GLU A 91 -26.11 18.25 29.05
CA GLU A 91 -26.86 17.05 28.64
C GLU A 91 -26.87 16.95 27.10
N ASN A 92 -26.21 15.95 26.53
CA ASN A 92 -26.34 15.65 25.10
C ASN A 92 -27.23 14.42 24.90
N ASN A 93 -28.46 14.68 24.48
CA ASN A 93 -29.51 13.69 24.31
C ASN A 93 -29.40 12.97 22.95
N ASN A 94 -29.99 11.77 22.83
CA ASN A 94 -30.07 10.96 21.60
C ASN A 94 -28.77 10.31 21.07
N ARG A 95 -28.10 9.48 21.88
CA ARG A 95 -27.34 8.34 21.32
C ARG A 95 -28.35 7.24 20.95
N ALA A 96 -28.68 7.13 19.67
CA ALA A 96 -29.57 6.08 19.17
C ALA A 96 -29.05 4.70 19.61
N VAL A 97 -29.94 3.87 20.18
CA VAL A 97 -29.61 2.51 20.63
C VAL A 97 -29.12 1.71 19.43
N ALA A 98 -27.81 1.45 19.37
CA ALA A 98 -27.25 0.54 18.40
C ALA A 98 -27.90 -0.83 18.60
N LYS A 99 -28.49 -1.40 17.54
CA LYS A 99 -28.90 -2.81 17.57
C LYS A 99 -27.68 -3.63 17.96
N ALA A 100 -27.85 -4.54 18.92
CA ALA A 100 -26.84 -5.55 19.19
C ALA A 100 -26.53 -6.26 17.87
N VAL A 101 -25.29 -6.15 17.41
CA VAL A 101 -24.79 -6.94 16.28
C VAL A 101 -24.87 -8.40 16.70
N ASP A 102 -25.35 -9.27 15.80
CA ASP A 102 -25.36 -10.70 16.09
C ASP A 102 -23.91 -11.17 16.26
N GLY A 103 -23.58 -11.67 17.45
CA GLY A 103 -22.21 -12.08 17.77
C GLY A 103 -21.69 -13.14 16.78
N ALA A 104 -22.57 -14.00 16.28
CA ALA A 104 -22.21 -14.99 15.26
C ALA A 104 -21.78 -14.34 13.94
N GLU A 105 -22.45 -13.28 13.50
CA GLU A 105 -22.11 -12.54 12.28
C GLU A 105 -20.78 -11.77 12.43
N PHE A 106 -20.49 -11.25 13.63
CA PHE A 106 -19.21 -10.63 13.96
C PHE A 106 -18.04 -11.63 13.86
N PHE A 107 -18.12 -12.78 14.54
CA PHE A 107 -17.09 -13.82 14.46
C PHE A 107 -16.91 -14.37 13.03
N ARG A 108 -18.02 -14.52 12.29
CA ARG A 108 -18.00 -14.92 10.88
C ARG A 108 -17.22 -13.93 10.01
N THR A 109 -17.47 -12.64 10.18
CA THR A 109 -16.79 -11.56 9.43
C THR A 109 -15.31 -11.54 9.78
N ARG A 110 -14.99 -11.54 11.08
CA ARG A 110 -13.62 -11.58 11.62
C ARG A 110 -12.79 -12.74 11.06
N ALA A 111 -13.38 -13.94 10.99
CA ALA A 111 -12.72 -15.14 10.47
C ALA A 111 -12.37 -15.03 8.97
N VAL A 112 -13.28 -14.46 8.16
CA VAL A 112 -13.05 -14.22 6.73
C VAL A 112 -11.98 -13.13 6.53
N GLU A 113 -12.01 -12.07 7.34
CA GLU A 113 -11.02 -10.99 7.30
C GLU A 113 -9.62 -11.45 7.69
N GLU A 114 -9.47 -12.31 8.71
CA GLU A 114 -8.17 -12.87 9.10
C GLU A 114 -7.56 -13.70 7.96
N VAL A 115 -8.32 -14.63 7.38
CA VAL A 115 -7.84 -15.47 6.26
C VAL A 115 -7.52 -14.62 5.01
N SER A 116 -8.35 -13.62 4.71
CA SER A 116 -8.08 -12.67 3.61
C SER A 116 -6.83 -11.81 3.89
N GLY A 117 -6.63 -11.38 5.13
CA GLY A 117 -5.45 -10.64 5.56
C GLY A 117 -4.16 -11.45 5.38
N LEU A 118 -4.14 -12.70 5.84
CA LEU A 118 -2.99 -13.61 5.63
C LEU A 118 -2.71 -13.83 4.13
N GLN A 119 -3.75 -13.97 3.30
CA GLN A 119 -3.60 -14.08 1.85
C GLN A 119 -3.00 -12.82 1.21
N LEU A 120 -3.37 -11.62 1.67
CA LEU A 120 -2.76 -10.36 1.22
C LEU A 120 -1.29 -10.26 1.63
N VAL A 121 -0.94 -10.61 2.87
CA VAL A 121 0.45 -10.62 3.35
C VAL A 121 1.31 -11.63 2.57
N GLU A 122 0.81 -12.84 2.34
CA GLU A 122 1.41 -13.88 1.49
C GLU A 122 1.70 -13.37 0.06
N HIS A 123 0.74 -12.65 -0.54
CA HIS A 123 0.91 -12.04 -1.86
C HIS A 123 2.03 -10.98 -1.87
N ILE A 124 2.04 -10.10 -0.86
CA ILE A 124 3.02 -9.02 -0.73
C ILE A 124 4.42 -9.58 -0.50
N PHE A 125 4.61 -10.51 0.43
CA PHE A 125 5.91 -11.15 0.67
C PHE A 125 6.43 -11.86 -0.59
N SER A 126 5.56 -12.56 -1.29
CA SER A 126 5.88 -13.16 -2.59
C SER A 126 6.21 -12.11 -3.66
N GLY A 127 5.64 -10.90 -3.59
CA GLY A 127 6.01 -9.74 -4.40
C GLY A 127 7.41 -9.22 -4.09
N VAL A 128 7.71 -8.98 -2.81
CA VAL A 128 9.03 -8.53 -2.32
C VAL A 128 10.13 -9.52 -2.69
N GLU A 129 9.89 -10.83 -2.47
CA GLU A 129 10.83 -11.89 -2.80
C GLU A 129 11.15 -11.93 -4.30
N ARG A 130 10.16 -11.74 -5.18
CA ARG A 130 10.35 -11.73 -6.64
C ARG A 130 11.06 -10.46 -7.13
N GLN A 131 10.58 -9.29 -6.73
CA GLN A 131 11.03 -8.02 -7.30
C GLN A 131 12.35 -7.55 -6.69
N GLN A 132 12.45 -7.58 -5.36
CA GLN A 132 13.57 -6.98 -4.63
C GLN A 132 14.69 -7.99 -4.37
N LYS A 133 14.33 -9.22 -3.99
CA LYS A 133 15.32 -10.28 -3.70
C LYS A 133 15.67 -11.17 -4.90
N LYS A 134 14.91 -11.10 -6.00
CA LYS A 134 15.07 -11.95 -7.21
C LYS A 134 15.01 -13.46 -6.91
N THR A 135 14.31 -13.83 -5.84
CA THR A 135 14.11 -15.22 -5.40
C THR A 135 12.74 -15.73 -5.83
N ILE A 136 12.64 -17.01 -6.18
CA ILE A 136 11.34 -17.66 -6.44
C ILE A 136 10.63 -17.85 -5.10
N PRO A 137 9.42 -17.29 -4.91
CA PRO A 137 8.68 -17.40 -3.66
C PRO A 137 8.16 -18.83 -3.51
N LYS A 138 8.16 -19.34 -2.28
CA LYS A 138 7.51 -20.61 -1.95
C LYS A 138 6.17 -20.28 -1.28
N PRO A 139 5.04 -20.38 -2.01
CA PRO A 139 3.74 -20.07 -1.43
C PRO A 139 3.37 -21.05 -0.31
N TYR A 140 2.60 -20.57 0.66
CA TYR A 140 1.95 -21.44 1.64
C TYR A 140 0.82 -22.25 0.99
N ASP A 141 0.60 -23.49 1.47
CA ASP A 141 -0.54 -24.31 1.04
C ASP A 141 -1.78 -23.95 1.86
N ASP A 142 -2.57 -23.01 1.32
CA ASP A 142 -3.77 -22.48 1.97
C ASP A 142 -5.00 -23.40 1.92
N LEU A 143 -4.87 -24.61 1.33
CA LEU A 143 -5.99 -25.54 1.14
C LEU A 143 -6.62 -25.97 2.48
N ASN A 144 -5.81 -26.21 3.52
CA ASN A 144 -6.32 -26.63 4.82
C ASN A 144 -7.02 -25.48 5.56
N VAL A 145 -6.46 -24.26 5.48
CA VAL A 145 -7.08 -23.04 6.02
C VAL A 145 -8.44 -22.81 5.36
N LYS A 146 -8.54 -22.93 4.04
CA LYS A 146 -9.80 -22.76 3.30
C LYS A 146 -10.84 -23.83 3.66
N LYS A 147 -10.44 -25.09 3.88
CA LYS A 147 -11.32 -26.16 4.37
C LYS A 147 -11.81 -25.87 5.79
N ALA A 148 -10.93 -25.47 6.70
CA ALA A 148 -11.28 -25.13 8.07
C ALA A 148 -12.22 -23.91 8.12
N LEU A 149 -11.95 -22.87 7.33
CA LEU A 149 -12.84 -21.71 7.20
C LEU A 149 -14.21 -22.14 6.67
N HIS A 150 -14.28 -22.95 5.60
CA HIS A 150 -15.55 -23.44 5.08
C HIS A 150 -16.34 -24.25 6.12
N ALA A 151 -15.69 -25.13 6.89
CA ALA A 151 -16.33 -25.89 7.96
C ALA A 151 -16.87 -24.95 9.07
N PHE A 152 -16.10 -23.94 9.48
CA PHE A 152 -16.53 -22.93 10.44
C PHE A 152 -17.74 -22.12 9.94
N LEU A 153 -17.71 -21.68 8.68
CA LEU A 153 -18.82 -20.96 8.02
C LEU A 153 -20.10 -21.82 7.86
N GLN A 154 -19.98 -23.15 7.85
CA GLN A 154 -21.13 -24.06 7.86
C GLN A 154 -21.67 -24.32 9.27
N ALA A 155 -20.79 -24.41 10.28
CA ALA A 155 -21.18 -24.62 11.67
C ALA A 155 -21.73 -23.36 12.37
N SER A 156 -21.56 -22.16 11.80
CA SER A 156 -21.98 -20.88 12.40
C SER A 156 -23.50 -20.67 12.52
N GLY A 157 -24.33 -21.68 12.21
CA GLY A 157 -25.77 -21.66 12.46
C GLY A 157 -26.17 -21.90 13.92
N ASP A 158 -25.31 -22.56 14.71
CA ASP A 158 -25.47 -22.70 16.16
C ASP A 158 -24.12 -22.50 16.86
N ALA A 159 -23.88 -21.27 17.31
CA ALA A 159 -22.68 -20.85 18.02
C ALA A 159 -22.47 -21.55 19.38
N LYS A 160 -23.44 -22.33 19.88
CA LYS A 160 -23.32 -23.14 21.11
C LYS A 160 -23.07 -24.62 20.82
N SER A 161 -23.07 -25.04 19.56
CA SER A 161 -22.79 -26.41 19.18
C SER A 161 -21.32 -26.79 19.42
N THR A 162 -21.08 -28.05 19.77
CA THR A 162 -19.71 -28.60 19.85
C THR A 162 -19.02 -28.62 18.49
N GLU A 163 -19.79 -28.70 17.41
CA GLU A 163 -19.30 -28.63 16.04
C GLU A 163 -18.74 -27.25 15.69
N HIS A 164 -19.42 -26.17 16.11
CA HIS A 164 -18.91 -24.80 15.97
C HIS A 164 -17.57 -24.62 16.69
N ALA A 165 -17.51 -24.99 17.98
CA ALA A 165 -16.28 -24.89 18.77
C ALA A 165 -15.12 -25.72 18.18
N GLN A 166 -15.41 -26.90 17.64
CA GLN A 166 -14.40 -27.73 16.97
C GLN A 166 -13.91 -27.13 15.64
N ALA A 167 -14.82 -26.55 14.84
CA ALA A 167 -14.48 -25.90 13.58
C ALA A 167 -13.70 -24.58 13.80
N GLU A 168 -14.08 -23.80 14.82
CA GLU A 168 -13.38 -22.59 15.26
C GLU A 168 -11.95 -22.90 15.70
N PHE A 169 -11.77 -23.92 16.56
CA PHE A 169 -10.45 -24.35 17.01
C PHE A 169 -9.57 -24.85 15.85
N GLN A 170 -10.14 -25.58 14.89
CA GLN A 170 -9.41 -26.00 13.68
C GLN A 170 -9.01 -24.81 12.81
N LEU A 171 -9.91 -23.84 12.61
CA LEU A 171 -9.59 -22.63 11.86
C LEU A 171 -8.47 -21.83 12.52
N MET A 172 -8.55 -21.60 13.84
CA MET A 172 -7.53 -20.91 14.62
C MET A 172 -6.17 -21.61 14.52
N GLN A 173 -6.13 -22.94 14.61
CA GLN A 173 -4.89 -23.70 14.46
C GLN A 173 -4.30 -23.57 13.03
N GLU A 174 -5.12 -23.59 11.98
CA GLU A 174 -4.63 -23.47 10.60
C GLU A 174 -4.20 -22.03 10.26
N THR A 175 -4.87 -20.99 10.78
CA THR A 175 -4.42 -19.60 10.63
C THR A 175 -3.13 -19.34 11.42
N GLU A 176 -2.97 -19.87 12.63
CA GLU A 176 -1.74 -19.77 13.42
C GLU A 176 -0.54 -20.43 12.71
N LYS A 177 -0.75 -21.61 12.07
CA LYS A 177 0.27 -22.26 11.24
C LYS A 177 0.69 -21.39 10.05
N TRP A 178 -0.27 -20.78 9.35
CA TRP A 178 0.03 -19.88 8.22
C TRP A 178 0.74 -18.61 8.71
N TYR A 179 0.26 -17.98 9.77
CA TYR A 179 0.88 -16.83 10.42
C TYR A 179 2.33 -17.11 10.81
N SER A 180 2.59 -18.28 11.43
CA SER A 180 3.93 -18.73 11.81
C SER A 180 4.86 -18.93 10.60
N ALA A 181 4.33 -19.48 9.51
CA ALA A 181 5.08 -19.64 8.26
C ALA A 181 5.43 -18.28 7.61
N LEU A 182 4.48 -17.33 7.62
CA LEU A 182 4.71 -15.95 7.16
C LEU A 182 5.73 -15.23 8.03
N SER A 183 5.64 -15.37 9.36
CA SER A 183 6.61 -14.80 10.32
C SER A 183 8.02 -15.35 10.10
N HIS A 184 8.17 -16.64 9.76
CA HIS A 184 9.47 -17.19 9.40
C HIS A 184 10.01 -16.61 8.07
N ARG A 185 9.16 -16.38 7.06
CA ARG A 185 9.57 -15.73 5.81
C ARG A 185 9.96 -14.27 6.00
N ASP A 186 9.20 -13.55 6.81
CA ASP A 186 9.41 -12.13 7.11
C ASP A 186 10.79 -11.85 7.72
N ARG A 187 11.34 -12.77 8.52
CA ARG A 187 12.73 -12.68 9.06
C ARG A 187 13.79 -12.55 7.97
N LEU A 188 13.51 -13.00 6.75
CA LEU A 188 14.41 -12.90 5.58
C LEU A 188 14.14 -11.65 4.73
N ILE A 189 13.12 -10.85 5.06
CA ILE A 189 12.75 -9.59 4.42
C ILE A 189 13.24 -8.45 5.31
N SER A 190 14.00 -7.50 4.77
CA SER A 190 14.40 -6.30 5.50
C SER A 190 13.34 -5.21 5.34
N ALA A 191 13.32 -4.23 6.25
CA ALA A 191 12.48 -3.04 6.10
C ALA A 191 12.80 -2.27 4.79
N SER A 192 14.05 -2.26 4.35
CA SER A 192 14.45 -1.67 3.06
C SER A 192 13.83 -2.40 1.85
N HIS A 193 13.87 -3.74 1.81
CA HIS A 193 13.21 -4.48 0.72
C HIS A 193 11.69 -4.26 0.70
N LEU A 194 11.04 -4.22 1.87
CA LEU A 194 9.61 -3.95 1.96
C LEU A 194 9.27 -2.54 1.47
N ARG A 195 10.04 -1.53 1.91
CA ARG A 195 9.91 -0.12 1.51
C ARG A 195 10.00 0.07 0.00
N SER A 196 11.09 -0.41 -0.61
CA SER A 196 11.27 -0.30 -2.06
C SER A 196 10.17 -1.05 -2.82
N PHE A 197 9.67 -2.19 -2.33
CA PHE A 197 8.51 -2.84 -2.92
C PHE A 197 7.23 -2.00 -2.83
N CYS A 198 6.92 -1.42 -1.66
CA CYS A 198 5.75 -0.57 -1.48
C CYS A 198 5.74 0.67 -2.41
N GLU A 199 6.91 1.17 -2.76
CA GLU A 199 7.12 2.32 -3.66
C GLU A 199 7.11 1.91 -5.15
N THR A 200 7.64 0.74 -5.51
CA THR A 200 7.73 0.28 -6.91
C THR A 200 6.57 -0.61 -7.36
N ALA A 201 5.66 -1.01 -6.47
CA ALA A 201 4.52 -1.86 -6.79
C ALA A 201 3.63 -1.26 -7.88
N LYS A 202 3.25 -2.08 -8.87
CA LYS A 202 2.33 -1.73 -9.96
C LYS A 202 1.31 -2.87 -10.13
N PRO A 203 0.02 -2.65 -9.82
CA PRO A 203 -0.57 -1.44 -9.22
C PRO A 203 0.00 -1.14 -7.82
N ALA A 204 -0.21 0.08 -7.33
CA ALA A 204 0.14 0.45 -5.96
C ALA A 204 -0.62 -0.42 -4.95
N LEU A 205 -0.04 -0.61 -3.76
CA LEU A 205 -0.69 -1.39 -2.70
C LEU A 205 -1.95 -0.69 -2.21
N SER A 206 -3.07 -1.41 -2.17
CA SER A 206 -4.35 -0.90 -1.66
C SER A 206 -4.30 -0.65 -0.15
N ALA A 207 -5.20 0.21 0.36
CA ALA A 207 -5.34 0.45 1.79
C ALA A 207 -5.58 -0.85 2.57
N GLN A 208 -6.39 -1.78 2.03
CA GLN A 208 -6.64 -3.09 2.64
C GLN A 208 -5.36 -3.95 2.75
N ALA A 209 -4.49 -3.92 1.75
CA ALA A 209 -3.19 -4.59 1.78
C ALA A 209 -2.24 -4.00 2.84
N LEU A 210 -2.26 -2.68 3.02
CA LEU A 210 -1.49 -2.00 4.07
C LEU A 210 -2.06 -2.26 5.47
N VAL A 211 -3.38 -2.29 5.64
CA VAL A 211 -4.06 -2.67 6.90
C VAL A 211 -3.73 -4.11 7.28
N ALA A 212 -3.75 -5.05 6.31
CA ALA A 212 -3.37 -6.44 6.56
C ALA A 212 -1.92 -6.58 7.04
N LEU A 213 -0.97 -5.84 6.44
CA LEU A 213 0.42 -5.78 6.90
C LEU A 213 0.55 -5.13 8.29
N ALA A 214 -0.19 -4.06 8.56
CA ALA A 214 -0.16 -3.38 9.87
C ALA A 214 -0.65 -4.31 10.99
N ARG A 215 -1.78 -5.00 10.77
CA ARG A 215 -2.32 -6.06 11.65
C ARG A 215 -1.30 -7.18 11.85
N PHE A 216 -0.71 -7.68 10.75
CA PHE A 216 0.31 -8.72 10.80
C PHE A 216 1.50 -8.34 11.69
N TYR A 217 2.11 -7.17 11.46
CA TYR A 217 3.28 -6.73 12.24
C TYR A 217 2.96 -6.36 13.68
N ARG A 218 1.78 -5.78 13.96
CA ARG A 218 1.39 -5.46 15.34
C ARG A 218 1.10 -6.71 16.17
N ASN A 219 0.63 -7.78 15.53
CA ASN A 219 0.39 -9.07 16.17
C ASN A 219 1.66 -9.97 16.18
N SER A 220 2.76 -9.54 15.59
CA SER A 220 4.04 -10.28 15.62
C SER A 220 4.74 -10.11 16.96
N PRO A 221 5.50 -11.11 17.44
CA PRO A 221 6.41 -10.95 18.57
C PRO A 221 7.33 -9.74 18.35
N PHE A 222 7.45 -8.87 19.35
CA PHE A 222 8.20 -7.64 19.21
C PHE A 222 9.66 -7.91 18.83
N SER A 223 10.13 -7.14 17.86
CA SER A 223 11.54 -7.00 17.53
C SER A 223 11.73 -5.71 16.78
N GLU A 224 12.95 -5.17 16.78
CA GLU A 224 13.22 -3.90 16.10
C GLU A 224 12.95 -3.93 14.60
N ALA A 225 13.15 -5.10 13.98
CA ALA A 225 12.81 -5.33 12.57
C ALA A 225 11.29 -5.26 12.33
N VAL A 226 10.48 -5.79 13.25
CA VAL A 226 9.00 -5.69 13.20
C VAL A 226 8.56 -4.24 13.45
N ARG A 227 9.13 -3.56 14.44
CA ARG A 227 8.87 -2.14 14.75
C ARG A 227 9.16 -1.25 13.54
N CYS A 228 10.30 -1.43 12.87
CA CYS A 228 10.66 -0.73 11.62
C CYS A 228 9.66 -0.96 10.48
N LYS A 229 9.18 -2.19 10.29
CA LYS A 229 8.23 -2.52 9.22
C LYS A 229 6.83 -2.01 9.53
N PHE A 230 6.40 -2.10 10.78
CA PHE A 230 5.13 -1.53 11.24
C PHE A 230 5.11 -0.01 11.03
N ASP A 231 6.12 0.70 11.57
CA ASP A 231 6.32 2.15 11.43
C ASP A 231 6.25 2.62 9.96
N LEU A 232 6.94 1.89 9.06
CA LEU A 232 6.87 2.10 7.62
C LEU A 232 5.44 1.96 7.05
N ILE A 233 4.77 0.85 7.36
CA ILE A 233 3.46 0.53 6.78
C ILE A 233 2.37 1.46 7.30
N VAL A 234 2.33 1.78 8.60
CA VAL A 234 1.33 2.72 9.15
C VAL A 234 1.59 4.15 8.68
N THR A 235 2.86 4.57 8.55
CA THR A 235 3.18 5.87 7.92
C THR A 235 2.65 5.92 6.49
N ARG A 236 2.80 4.85 5.70
CA ARG A 236 2.28 4.79 4.32
C ARG A 236 0.75 4.71 4.26
N LEU A 237 0.10 4.02 5.20
CA LEU A 237 -1.36 3.92 5.27
C LEU A 237 -2.02 5.28 5.53
N PHE A 238 -1.41 6.12 6.37
CA PHE A 238 -1.94 7.41 6.80
C PHE A 238 -1.30 8.63 6.10
N SER A 239 -0.63 8.43 4.95
CA SER A 239 -0.09 9.53 4.16
C SER A 239 -0.33 9.37 2.65
N LYS A 240 -0.28 10.51 1.95
CA LYS A 240 -0.36 10.60 0.49
C LYS A 240 0.96 11.14 -0.04
N ASP A 241 1.48 10.56 -1.13
CA ASP A 241 2.67 11.08 -1.81
C ASP A 241 2.31 12.39 -2.54
N LEU A 242 3.07 13.45 -2.27
CA LEU A 242 2.99 14.75 -2.96
C LEU A 242 4.07 14.83 -4.05
N HIS A 243 3.97 15.84 -4.92
CA HIS A 243 5.03 16.13 -5.88
C HIS A 243 6.37 16.44 -5.19
N GLY A 244 7.48 15.99 -5.81
CA GLY A 244 8.83 16.25 -5.30
C GLY A 244 9.20 15.43 -4.07
N GLU A 245 8.77 14.17 -4.00
CA GLU A 245 9.10 13.19 -2.94
C GLU A 245 8.63 13.51 -1.51
N LYS A 246 7.90 14.61 -1.33
CA LYS A 246 7.24 14.99 -0.07
C LYS A 246 5.97 14.16 0.15
N ARG A 247 5.42 14.19 1.36
CA ARG A 247 4.15 13.52 1.73
C ARG A 247 3.25 14.44 2.54
N GLU A 248 1.96 14.22 2.45
CA GLU A 248 0.93 14.84 3.28
C GLU A 248 0.35 13.82 4.26
N ILE A 249 -0.05 14.27 5.46
CA ILE A 249 -0.74 13.45 6.45
C ILE A 249 -2.24 13.50 6.11
N SER A 250 -2.91 12.34 6.03
CA SER A 250 -4.31 12.28 5.60
C SER A 250 -5.33 12.84 6.62
N PHE A 251 -4.95 12.97 7.89
CA PHE A 251 -5.84 13.30 9.03
C PHE A 251 -5.11 14.13 10.09
N ALA A 252 -5.85 14.82 10.96
CA ALA A 252 -5.29 15.45 12.16
C ALA A 252 -4.79 14.41 13.18
N ARG A 253 -3.93 14.78 14.13
CA ARG A 253 -3.35 13.82 15.08
C ARG A 253 -4.41 13.14 15.95
N GLU A 254 -5.41 13.90 16.38
CA GLU A 254 -6.53 13.43 17.20
C GLU A 254 -7.40 12.42 16.44
N GLU A 255 -7.58 12.63 15.13
CA GLU A 255 -8.27 11.72 14.22
C GLU A 255 -7.43 10.46 13.97
N LEU A 256 -6.11 10.59 13.75
CA LEU A 256 -5.19 9.44 13.64
C LEU A 256 -5.21 8.55 14.88
N ILE A 257 -5.18 9.15 16.08
CA ILE A 257 -5.26 8.42 17.35
C ILE A 257 -6.57 7.63 17.42
N THR A 258 -7.68 8.26 17.02
CA THR A 258 -9.00 7.63 17.00
C THR A 258 -9.03 6.45 16.02
N HIS A 259 -8.59 6.65 14.78
CA HIS A 259 -8.56 5.58 13.76
C HIS A 259 -7.61 4.44 14.11
N LEU A 260 -6.46 4.72 14.73
CA LEU A 260 -5.56 3.68 15.24
C LEU A 260 -6.19 2.90 16.39
N ALA A 261 -6.90 3.57 17.31
CA ALA A 261 -7.62 2.90 18.39
C ALA A 261 -8.78 2.02 17.88
N GLU A 262 -9.55 2.49 16.90
CA GLU A 262 -10.58 1.71 16.20
C GLU A 262 -9.98 0.45 15.55
N LEU A 263 -8.94 0.62 14.71
CA LEU A 263 -8.24 -0.50 14.08
C LEU A 263 -7.70 -1.52 15.10
N TYR A 264 -7.10 -1.06 16.20
CA TYR A 264 -6.53 -1.96 17.20
C TYR A 264 -7.60 -2.71 18.00
N ALA A 265 -8.76 -2.09 18.24
CA ALA A 265 -9.91 -2.75 18.86
C ALA A 265 -10.45 -3.87 17.94
N ASP A 266 -10.64 -3.56 16.65
CA ASP A 266 -11.11 -4.54 15.65
C ASP A 266 -10.15 -5.74 15.51
N TRP A 267 -8.85 -5.57 15.78
CA TRP A 267 -7.87 -6.64 15.66
C TRP A 267 -7.88 -7.64 16.84
N GLU A 268 -8.55 -7.34 17.97
CA GLU A 268 -8.59 -8.10 19.25
C GLU A 268 -7.27 -8.81 19.60
N SER A 269 -6.12 -8.17 19.39
CA SER A 269 -4.98 -8.51 20.23
C SER A 269 -5.35 -8.15 21.67
N LEU A 270 -4.76 -8.85 22.64
CA LEU A 270 -4.65 -8.37 24.01
C LEU A 270 -4.35 -6.85 24.04
N SER A 271 -4.97 -6.11 24.94
CA SER A 271 -4.61 -4.71 25.18
C SER A 271 -3.21 -4.69 25.77
N LEU A 272 -2.19 -4.56 24.91
CA LEU A 272 -0.78 -4.60 25.30
C LEU A 272 -0.44 -3.52 26.33
N TYR A 273 -1.22 -2.43 26.33
CA TYR A 273 -1.21 -1.36 27.31
C TYR A 273 -2.63 -1.23 27.86
N GLY A 274 -2.78 -1.28 29.17
CA GLY A 274 -4.08 -1.46 29.82
C GLY A 274 -4.11 -0.89 31.23
N ASN A 275 -4.53 0.38 31.33
CA ASN A 275 -5.01 1.02 32.56
C ASN A 275 -3.99 1.07 33.74
N GLY A 276 -2.70 1.18 33.44
CA GLY A 276 -1.66 1.51 34.42
C GLY A 276 -1.19 2.96 34.27
N GLY A 277 -1.39 3.81 35.28
CA GLY A 277 -1.08 5.25 35.20
C GLY A 277 0.41 5.59 34.97
N GLU A 278 1.33 4.68 35.31
CA GLU A 278 2.76 4.85 34.99
C GLU A 278 3.05 4.65 33.50
N GLU A 279 2.33 3.74 32.82
CA GLU A 279 2.48 3.52 31.37
C GLU A 279 1.97 4.73 30.57
N GLU A 280 0.87 5.35 31.01
CA GLU A 280 0.32 6.57 30.39
C GLU A 280 1.31 7.75 30.47
N SER A 281 2.02 7.89 31.59
CA SER A 281 3.08 8.89 31.76
C SER A 281 4.25 8.65 30.81
N ASP A 282 4.76 7.41 30.72
CA ASP A 282 5.84 7.06 29.80
C ASP A 282 5.43 7.25 28.32
N ILE A 283 4.17 6.94 27.99
CA ILE A 283 3.59 7.17 26.66
C ILE A 283 3.54 8.66 26.33
N LEU A 284 3.07 9.50 27.25
CA LEU A 284 3.00 10.95 27.05
C LEU A 284 4.39 11.58 26.94
N LEU A 285 5.34 11.20 27.79
CA LEU A 285 6.73 11.66 27.72
C LEU A 285 7.40 11.25 26.40
N SER A 286 7.10 10.05 25.90
CA SER A 286 7.58 9.59 24.59
C SER A 286 6.98 10.40 23.43
N ALA A 287 5.69 10.74 23.49
CA ALA A 287 5.04 11.60 22.50
C ALA A 287 5.64 13.02 22.51
N LEU A 288 5.78 13.65 23.68
CA LEU A 288 6.47 14.95 23.83
C LEU A 288 7.91 14.89 23.29
N LYS A 289 8.61 13.76 23.45
CA LYS A 289 9.97 13.64 22.92
C LYS A 289 10.05 13.54 21.41
N PHE A 290 9.02 13.04 20.73
CA PHE A 290 8.89 13.21 19.28
C PHE A 290 8.67 14.68 18.92
N GLU A 291 7.90 15.45 19.70
CA GLU A 291 7.69 16.89 19.43
C GLU A 291 8.97 17.71 19.52
N ASP A 292 9.83 17.45 20.53
CA ASP A 292 11.19 18.02 20.60
C ASP A 292 11.97 17.79 19.30
N LEU A 293 11.97 16.55 18.80
CA LEU A 293 12.72 16.15 17.60
C LEU A 293 12.10 16.75 16.33
N MET A 294 10.77 16.88 16.27
CA MET A 294 10.08 17.61 15.21
C MET A 294 10.40 19.11 15.22
N GLY A 295 10.52 19.72 16.41
CA GLY A 295 10.98 21.10 16.56
C GLY A 295 12.44 21.28 16.11
N GLU A 296 13.34 20.38 16.51
CA GLU A 296 14.76 20.41 16.11
C GLU A 296 14.92 20.33 14.60
N VAL A 297 14.23 19.41 13.91
CA VAL A 297 14.36 19.26 12.45
C VAL A 297 13.76 20.47 11.71
N GLN A 298 12.63 21.01 12.17
CA GLN A 298 12.01 22.20 11.58
C GLN A 298 12.87 23.46 11.74
N ALA A 299 13.53 23.61 12.89
CA ALA A 299 14.44 24.72 13.18
C ALA A 299 15.79 24.64 12.42
N ALA A 300 16.17 23.46 11.90
CA ALA A 300 17.44 23.30 11.18
C ALA A 300 17.47 24.13 9.89
N ALA A 301 18.55 24.89 9.69
CA ALA A 301 18.73 25.80 8.56
C ALA A 301 19.37 25.13 7.32
N SER A 302 20.20 24.11 7.55
CA SER A 302 20.92 23.31 6.55
C SER A 302 20.90 21.83 6.89
N PHE A 303 21.11 20.96 5.91
CA PHE A 303 21.30 19.53 6.13
C PHE A 303 22.60 19.24 6.90
N ASP A 304 23.63 20.05 6.64
CA ASP A 304 24.88 20.11 7.41
C ASP A 304 24.65 20.14 8.94
N GLN A 305 23.64 20.89 9.41
CA GLN A 305 23.30 21.01 10.83
C GLN A 305 22.71 19.70 11.39
N LEU A 306 21.82 19.04 10.65
CA LEU A 306 21.20 17.78 11.07
C LEU A 306 22.23 16.65 11.21
N ILE A 307 23.20 16.58 10.29
CA ILE A 307 24.26 15.57 10.34
C ILE A 307 25.24 15.86 11.48
N ARG A 308 25.64 17.12 11.70
CA ARG A 308 26.52 17.49 12.83
C ARG A 308 25.88 17.20 14.19
N ASN A 309 24.55 17.31 14.29
CA ASN A 309 23.77 17.01 15.50
C ASN A 309 23.45 15.52 15.68
N ASP A 310 23.91 14.64 14.76
CA ASP A 310 23.58 13.20 14.69
C ASP A 310 22.06 12.91 14.77
N PHE A 311 21.25 13.80 14.17
CA PHE A 311 19.80 13.85 14.38
C PHE A 311 19.10 12.53 14.03
N PHE A 312 19.38 11.97 12.86
CA PHE A 312 18.72 10.75 12.38
C PHE A 312 19.04 9.53 13.23
N ASN A 313 20.28 9.42 13.73
CA ASN A 313 20.68 8.34 14.62
C ASN A 313 20.09 8.51 16.03
N ARG A 314 19.99 9.75 16.54
CA ARG A 314 19.27 10.06 17.78
C ARG A 314 17.79 9.70 17.68
N LEU A 315 17.12 10.05 16.58
CA LEU A 315 15.72 9.67 16.31
C LEU A 315 15.55 8.14 16.18
N ARG A 316 16.46 7.44 15.48
CA ARG A 316 16.49 5.97 15.40
C ARG A 316 16.64 5.33 16.78
N THR A 317 17.65 5.75 17.55
CA THR A 317 17.92 5.24 18.90
C THR A 317 16.77 5.55 19.87
N PHE A 318 16.10 6.68 19.69
CA PHE A 318 14.91 7.02 20.45
C PHE A 318 13.74 6.08 20.12
N LYS A 319 13.43 5.83 18.83
CA LYS A 319 12.42 4.84 18.42
C LYS A 319 12.72 3.45 18.99
N GLU A 320 13.99 3.02 18.95
CA GLU A 320 14.48 1.78 19.56
C GLU A 320 14.22 1.74 21.08
N SER A 321 14.47 2.85 21.79
CA SER A 321 14.29 2.93 23.25
C SER A 321 12.83 2.89 23.73
N ILE A 322 11.85 3.15 22.85
CA ILE A 322 10.43 3.06 23.21
C ILE A 322 10.00 1.59 23.36
N GLY A 323 10.61 0.68 22.61
CA GLY A 323 10.26 -0.75 22.63
C GLY A 323 8.83 -1.02 22.16
N GLU A 324 8.18 -1.99 22.80
CA GLU A 324 6.81 -2.45 22.46
C GLU A 324 5.77 -1.33 22.53
N ARG A 325 5.97 -0.35 23.43
CA ARG A 325 5.08 0.81 23.63
C ARG A 325 4.86 1.63 22.37
N PHE A 326 5.71 1.48 21.36
CA PHE A 326 5.54 2.08 20.03
C PHE A 326 4.16 1.78 19.42
N PHE A 327 3.57 0.63 19.75
CA PHE A 327 2.23 0.22 19.33
C PHE A 327 1.09 0.91 20.09
N ALA A 328 1.35 1.82 21.05
CA ALA A 328 0.30 2.65 21.64
C ALA A 328 -0.20 3.70 20.61
N PRO A 329 -1.53 3.91 20.43
CA PRO A 329 -2.07 4.80 19.39
C PRO A 329 -1.46 6.21 19.37
N LEU A 330 -1.26 6.82 20.54
CA LEU A 330 -0.63 8.16 20.66
C LEU A 330 0.82 8.17 20.18
N ILE A 331 1.62 7.16 20.53
CA ILE A 331 3.01 7.07 20.07
C ILE A 331 3.04 6.80 18.56
N THR A 332 2.24 5.85 18.06
CA THR A 332 2.17 5.54 16.64
C THR A 332 1.76 6.77 15.81
N ALA A 333 0.72 7.51 16.22
CA ALA A 333 0.29 8.73 15.53
C ALA A 333 1.38 9.82 15.51
N THR A 334 2.05 10.04 16.64
CA THR A 334 3.12 11.04 16.74
C THR A 334 4.37 10.63 15.96
N ALA A 335 4.66 9.33 15.86
CA ALA A 335 5.73 8.79 15.02
C ALA A 335 5.44 8.94 13.52
N ILE A 336 4.20 8.69 13.07
CA ILE A 336 3.76 8.94 11.68
C ILE A 336 3.99 10.41 11.31
N GLU A 337 3.55 11.33 12.17
CA GLU A 337 3.75 12.77 11.97
C GLU A 337 5.24 13.14 11.94
N CYS A 338 6.04 12.60 12.86
CA CYS A 338 7.48 12.82 12.89
C CYS A 338 8.16 12.35 11.59
N ASN A 339 7.85 11.14 11.11
CA ASN A 339 8.40 10.58 9.88
C ASN A 339 8.14 11.47 8.66
N ILE A 340 6.94 12.04 8.57
CA ILE A 340 6.51 12.87 7.44
C ILE A 340 7.16 14.25 7.54
N ARG A 341 7.17 14.89 8.72
CA ARG A 341 7.86 16.17 8.94
C ARG A 341 9.37 16.07 8.70
N VAL A 342 10.02 15.02 9.21
CA VAL A 342 11.46 14.75 9.01
C VAL A 342 11.78 14.49 7.54
N GLY A 343 11.00 13.64 6.87
CA GLY A 343 11.18 13.36 5.44
C GLY A 343 11.00 14.59 4.56
N ASN A 344 9.91 15.35 4.75
CA ASN A 344 9.65 16.57 3.99
C ASN A 344 10.75 17.62 4.21
N ARG A 345 11.18 17.82 5.47
CA ARG A 345 12.22 18.78 5.80
C ARG A 345 13.59 18.38 5.27
N PHE A 346 13.91 17.08 5.26
CA PHE A 346 15.11 16.56 4.61
C PHE A 346 15.12 16.93 3.12
N VAL A 347 14.00 16.69 2.40
CA VAL A 347 13.88 17.08 0.98
C VAL A 347 14.05 18.59 0.79
N GLU A 348 13.39 19.42 1.58
CA GLU A 348 13.53 20.89 1.51
C GLU A 348 14.97 21.39 1.70
N LEU A 349 15.71 20.79 2.65
CA LEU A 349 17.09 21.17 2.92
C LEU A 349 18.01 20.76 1.77
N LEU A 350 17.80 19.58 1.18
CA LEU A 350 18.52 19.16 -0.01
C LEU A 350 18.19 20.02 -1.24
N GLU A 351 16.93 20.41 -1.44
CA GLU A 351 16.54 21.32 -2.52
C GLU A 351 17.27 22.67 -2.40
N ARG A 352 17.39 23.21 -1.19
CA ARG A 352 18.10 24.46 -0.90
C ARG A 352 19.62 24.34 -1.10
N GLU A 353 20.23 23.23 -0.68
CA GLU A 353 21.67 23.01 -0.88
C GLU A 353 21.99 22.76 -2.37
N LYS A 354 21.09 22.10 -3.10
CA LYS A 354 21.12 21.96 -4.55
C LYS A 354 21.10 23.30 -5.28
N GLU A 355 20.32 24.27 -4.82
CA GLU A 355 20.31 25.64 -5.37
C GLU A 355 21.63 26.39 -5.12
N SER A 356 22.42 26.00 -4.11
CA SER A 356 23.75 26.60 -3.84
C SER A 356 24.87 26.07 -4.77
N GLY A 357 24.61 25.01 -5.54
CA GLY A 357 25.48 24.53 -6.63
C GLY A 357 26.62 23.58 -6.25
N ASP A 358 26.72 23.14 -4.99
CA ASP A 358 27.89 22.39 -4.47
C ASP A 358 27.72 20.85 -4.52
N PHE A 359 27.22 20.33 -5.64
CA PHE A 359 26.81 18.93 -5.82
C PHE A 359 27.89 17.91 -5.50
N ASP A 360 29.09 18.08 -6.07
CA ASP A 360 30.19 17.14 -5.89
C ASP A 360 30.62 17.07 -4.41
N LYS A 361 30.53 18.17 -3.66
CA LYS A 361 30.80 18.14 -2.22
C LYS A 361 29.68 17.44 -1.46
N LEU A 362 28.42 17.55 -1.88
CA LEU A 362 27.31 16.84 -1.24
C LEU A 362 27.41 15.31 -1.42
N GLU A 363 27.65 14.83 -2.65
CA GLU A 363 27.80 13.39 -2.93
C GLU A 363 29.04 12.81 -2.22
N ASN A 364 30.20 13.50 -2.28
CA ASN A 364 31.43 13.04 -1.58
C ASN A 364 31.35 13.10 -0.05
N LYS A 365 30.54 13.98 0.53
CA LYS A 365 30.44 14.16 2.00
C LYS A 365 29.37 13.27 2.64
N TYR A 366 28.35 12.86 1.88
CA TYR A 366 27.16 12.22 2.45
C TYR A 366 26.65 10.97 1.72
N GLY A 367 27.03 10.74 0.45
CA GLY A 367 26.35 9.84 -0.51
C GLY A 367 26.37 8.32 -0.27
N PHE A 368 26.63 7.85 0.97
CA PHE A 368 26.52 6.42 1.29
C PHE A 368 26.27 6.12 2.78
N MET A 369 26.83 6.93 3.69
CA MET A 369 26.81 6.64 5.13
C MET A 369 25.43 6.89 5.80
N HIS A 370 24.54 7.64 5.15
CA HIS A 370 23.31 8.12 5.79
C HIS A 370 22.01 7.65 5.14
N ASP A 371 22.00 7.23 3.86
CA ASP A 371 20.77 6.91 3.11
C ASP A 371 19.86 5.90 3.81
N GLN A 372 20.41 4.83 4.39
CA GLN A 372 19.64 3.84 5.16
C GLN A 372 19.09 4.45 6.47
N VAL A 373 19.91 5.17 7.24
CA VAL A 373 19.51 5.76 8.53
C VAL A 373 18.46 6.86 8.34
N ILE A 374 18.59 7.68 7.29
CA ILE A 374 17.60 8.69 6.90
C ILE A 374 16.32 8.01 6.44
N SER A 375 16.41 6.98 5.60
CA SER A 375 15.22 6.25 5.09
C SER A 375 14.46 5.51 6.21
N ASP A 376 15.17 5.03 7.23
CA ASP A 376 14.59 4.40 8.43
C ASP A 376 14.03 5.44 9.42
N ALA A 377 14.67 6.60 9.54
CA ALA A 377 14.16 7.72 10.33
C ALA A 377 12.87 8.32 9.73
N ALA A 378 12.82 8.49 8.41
CA ALA A 378 11.70 9.08 7.69
C ALA A 378 10.65 8.07 7.20
N SER A 379 10.88 6.76 7.30
CA SER A 379 9.97 5.73 6.76
C SER A 379 9.63 5.94 5.26
N LYS A 380 10.63 6.28 4.44
CA LYS A 380 10.54 6.45 2.97
C LYS A 380 11.92 6.23 2.34
N THR A 381 12.01 5.73 1.11
CA THR A 381 13.32 5.60 0.44
C THR A 381 13.81 6.98 0.04
N LEU A 382 14.86 7.44 0.71
CA LEU A 382 15.47 8.74 0.49
C LEU A 382 16.93 8.52 0.08
N GLN A 383 17.11 8.14 -1.19
CA GLN A 383 18.43 8.02 -1.80
C GLN A 383 18.93 9.41 -2.19
N LEU A 384 19.90 9.92 -1.43
CA LEU A 384 20.46 11.26 -1.62
C LEU A 384 20.92 11.46 -3.07
N VAL A 385 21.60 10.45 -3.61
CA VAL A 385 22.16 10.44 -4.96
C VAL A 385 21.10 10.54 -6.04
N GLU A 386 19.93 9.92 -5.86
CA GLU A 386 18.84 9.94 -6.84
C GLU A 386 18.07 11.27 -6.80
N LEU A 387 17.75 11.77 -5.60
CA LEU A 387 17.13 13.07 -5.39
C LEU A 387 17.95 14.22 -6.01
N LEU A 388 19.29 14.15 -5.88
CA LEU A 388 20.20 15.10 -6.50
C LEU A 388 20.21 15.00 -8.04
N LYS A 389 19.93 13.83 -8.62
CA LYS A 389 19.97 13.59 -10.09
C LYS A 389 18.64 13.88 -10.80
N GLN A 390 17.48 13.64 -10.18
CA GLN A 390 16.16 13.70 -10.84
C GLN A 390 15.83 15.04 -11.54
N LYS A 391 16.17 16.21 -10.96
CA LYS A 391 15.80 17.53 -11.54
C LYS A 391 16.60 17.94 -12.79
N THR A 392 17.64 17.20 -13.18
CA THR A 392 18.50 17.56 -14.33
C THR A 392 17.87 17.22 -15.70
N ILE A 393 16.73 16.52 -15.72
CA ILE A 393 16.12 15.93 -16.93
C ILE A 393 14.80 16.63 -17.34
N ALA A 394 14.35 17.66 -16.62
CA ALA A 394 13.14 18.42 -16.96
C ALA A 394 13.48 19.76 -17.65
N PRO A 395 13.59 19.84 -19.00
CA PRO A 395 13.51 21.11 -19.69
C PRO A 395 12.07 21.65 -19.55
N MET A 396 11.94 22.87 -19.03
CA MET A 396 10.67 23.60 -19.13
C MET A 396 10.33 23.84 -20.61
N PRO A 397 9.04 23.73 -21.03
CA PRO A 397 8.64 24.16 -22.36
C PRO A 397 8.85 25.66 -22.54
N ASP A 398 9.27 26.06 -23.74
CA ASP A 398 9.75 27.40 -24.07
C ASP A 398 8.83 28.56 -23.61
N VAL A 399 9.33 29.39 -22.69
CA VAL A 399 8.88 30.78 -22.57
C VAL A 399 9.72 31.60 -23.54
N ALA A 400 9.15 31.90 -24.70
CA ALA A 400 9.83 32.63 -25.77
C ALA A 400 10.29 34.03 -25.30
N PRO A 401 11.56 34.43 -25.52
CA PRO A 401 12.04 35.77 -25.16
C PRO A 401 11.44 36.83 -26.11
N PRO A 402 11.00 37.99 -25.58
CA PRO A 402 10.46 39.07 -26.43
C PRO A 402 11.57 39.72 -27.28
N ALA A 403 11.22 40.04 -28.53
CA ALA A 403 12.17 40.51 -29.53
C ALA A 403 12.36 42.05 -29.56
N LYS A 404 13.50 42.46 -30.16
CA LYS A 404 13.91 43.81 -30.61
C LYS A 404 14.55 44.69 -29.51
N SER A 405 15.80 45.16 -29.69
CA SER A 405 16.12 46.16 -30.72
C SER A 405 17.47 46.00 -31.44
N GLU A 406 17.48 46.40 -32.71
CA GLU A 406 18.67 46.82 -33.49
C GLU A 406 19.05 48.26 -33.06
N ALA A 407 20.24 48.83 -33.25
CA ALA A 407 21.43 48.49 -34.04
C ALA A 407 22.71 48.88 -33.23
N VAL A 408 23.97 48.71 -33.66
CA VAL A 408 24.66 49.31 -34.82
C VAL A 408 25.89 48.45 -35.20
N ALA A 409 26.21 48.39 -36.49
CA ALA A 409 27.27 47.55 -37.03
C ALA A 409 28.70 48.11 -36.85
N THR A 410 29.71 47.24 -36.78
CA THR A 410 31.02 47.47 -37.44
C THR A 410 31.81 46.18 -37.70
N ASN A 411 31.47 45.54 -38.83
CA ASN A 411 32.36 44.91 -39.80
C ASN A 411 33.87 44.76 -39.43
N LYS A 412 34.35 43.53 -39.20
CA LYS A 412 35.71 43.15 -39.65
C LYS A 412 35.89 41.65 -39.93
N ARG A 413 36.08 41.33 -41.21
CA ARG A 413 36.58 40.03 -41.71
C ARG A 413 38.02 39.79 -41.27
N ARG A 414 38.34 38.54 -40.93
CA ARG A 414 39.57 37.73 -41.18
C ARG A 414 39.76 36.77 -40.00
N ALA A 415 40.34 35.58 -40.12
CA ALA A 415 40.68 34.67 -41.20
C ALA A 415 41.34 33.49 -40.46
N ARG A 416 40.99 32.26 -40.81
CA ARG A 416 41.53 31.03 -40.22
C ARG A 416 43.05 30.97 -40.44
N VAL A 417 43.85 31.00 -39.37
CA VAL A 417 45.32 30.82 -39.44
C VAL A 417 45.72 29.55 -38.69
N LYS A 418 46.42 28.68 -39.43
CA LYS A 418 47.05 27.43 -39.01
C LYS A 418 48.45 27.73 -38.46
N PRO A 419 48.89 27.17 -37.32
CA PRO A 419 50.30 27.12 -36.99
C PRO A 419 50.89 25.75 -37.39
N GLU A 420 51.64 25.74 -38.49
CA GLU A 420 52.79 24.85 -38.66
C GLU A 420 54.04 25.67 -38.38
N HIS A 421 54.92 25.21 -37.51
CA HIS A 421 56.35 25.40 -37.75
C HIS A 421 57.21 24.30 -37.12
N LYS A 422 58.28 23.95 -37.82
CA LYS A 422 59.27 22.92 -37.49
C LYS A 422 60.57 23.56 -36.95
N MET A 423 61.36 22.73 -36.25
CA MET A 423 62.86 22.69 -36.23
C MET A 423 63.58 23.92 -35.61
N ASP A 424 64.81 23.88 -35.06
CA ASP A 424 65.92 22.90 -34.94
C ASP A 424 66.76 23.22 -33.66
N SER A 425 67.75 22.46 -33.16
CA SER A 425 68.00 21.00 -33.06
C SER A 425 69.31 20.73 -32.25
N ALA A 426 69.34 19.68 -31.41
CA ALA A 426 70.54 19.12 -30.73
C ALA A 426 70.19 17.71 -30.18
N GLU A 427 70.60 16.63 -30.83
CA GLU A 427 71.84 15.87 -30.55
C GLU A 427 71.95 15.28 -29.14
N ILE A 428 71.79 13.95 -29.03
CA ILE A 428 72.87 13.02 -28.66
C ILE A 428 72.52 11.62 -29.20
N SER A 429 73.53 10.92 -29.70
CA SER A 429 73.44 9.61 -30.36
C SER A 429 73.49 8.46 -29.36
N THR A 430 72.80 7.34 -29.64
CA THR A 430 73.44 6.01 -29.68
C THR A 430 72.57 4.92 -30.31
N ALA A 431 73.25 3.97 -30.95
CA ALA A 431 72.82 2.77 -31.68
C ALA A 431 71.71 1.88 -31.01
N ALA A 432 71.05 0.92 -31.68
CA ALA A 432 71.41 0.23 -32.91
C ALA A 432 70.23 -0.48 -33.65
N THR A 433 70.42 -0.71 -34.95
CA THR A 433 69.99 -1.89 -35.74
C THR A 433 68.50 -2.17 -36.02
N THR A 434 68.15 -1.82 -37.24
CA THR A 434 67.09 -2.25 -38.20
C THR A 434 67.10 -3.77 -38.55
N PRO A 435 66.37 -4.29 -39.57
CA PRO A 435 64.96 -4.13 -39.97
C PRO A 435 64.28 -5.48 -40.38
N SER A 436 63.09 -5.38 -41.00
CA SER A 436 62.72 -6.04 -42.27
C SER A 436 61.53 -7.00 -42.26
N THR A 437 60.47 -6.51 -42.88
CA THR A 437 59.53 -7.26 -43.72
C THR A 437 60.19 -8.32 -44.62
N ALA A 438 59.50 -9.46 -44.79
CA ALA A 438 59.45 -10.19 -46.06
C ALA A 438 58.11 -10.92 -46.17
N ALA A 439 57.44 -10.82 -47.32
CA ALA A 439 56.16 -11.49 -47.58
C ALA A 439 56.38 -12.89 -48.18
N THR A 440 55.40 -13.78 -48.02
CA THR A 440 55.24 -14.91 -48.94
C THR A 440 53.75 -15.21 -49.11
N ALA A 441 53.22 -14.92 -50.30
CA ALA A 441 51.86 -15.24 -50.66
C ALA A 441 51.78 -16.69 -51.16
N ALA A 442 50.75 -17.44 -50.75
CA ALA A 442 50.45 -18.76 -51.32
C ALA A 442 48.95 -19.09 -51.29
N ALA A 443 48.46 -19.63 -52.41
CA ALA A 443 47.26 -20.44 -52.56
C ALA A 443 45.90 -19.81 -52.18
N THR A 444 45.27 -19.15 -53.16
CA THR A 444 43.82 -19.06 -53.26
C THR A 444 43.17 -20.44 -53.32
N LYS A 445 42.10 -20.67 -52.55
CA LYS A 445 41.16 -21.80 -52.71
C LYS A 445 39.72 -21.27 -52.80
N PRO A 446 38.84 -21.89 -53.60
CA PRO A 446 37.50 -21.37 -53.84
C PRO A 446 36.57 -21.56 -52.63
N LEU A 447 35.90 -20.49 -52.23
CA LEU A 447 34.81 -20.50 -51.24
C LEU A 447 33.50 -20.93 -51.90
N THR A 448 33.34 -22.24 -52.11
CA THR A 448 32.06 -22.85 -52.52
C THR A 448 31.41 -23.60 -51.36
N GLY A 449 30.27 -23.09 -50.89
CA GLY A 449 29.24 -23.85 -50.19
C GLY A 449 29.49 -24.23 -48.73
N ASN A 450 28.97 -23.43 -47.79
CA ASN A 450 28.33 -23.97 -46.56
C ASN A 450 27.48 -22.94 -45.78
N TRP A 451 26.58 -22.22 -46.47
CA TRP A 451 25.65 -21.27 -45.82
C TRP A 451 24.43 -21.94 -45.13
N PHE A 452 24.34 -23.28 -45.15
CA PHE A 452 23.24 -24.03 -44.53
C PHE A 452 23.69 -25.05 -43.46
N ALA A 453 24.81 -24.78 -42.78
CA ALA A 453 25.17 -25.48 -41.54
C ALA A 453 24.38 -24.95 -40.32
N VAL A 454 23.07 -24.72 -40.47
CA VAL A 454 22.20 -24.30 -39.37
C VAL A 454 22.05 -25.48 -38.39
N ASN A 455 22.35 -25.24 -37.12
CA ASN A 455 22.24 -26.26 -36.09
C ASN A 455 20.80 -26.81 -36.05
N LYS A 456 20.63 -28.12 -36.30
CA LYS A 456 19.32 -28.78 -36.37
C LYS A 456 18.45 -28.55 -35.13
N ARG A 457 19.07 -28.41 -33.94
CA ARG A 457 18.38 -28.10 -32.68
C ARG A 457 17.86 -26.66 -32.61
N LEU A 458 18.54 -25.71 -33.25
CA LEU A 458 18.09 -24.32 -33.34
C LEU A 458 16.90 -24.20 -34.30
N LEU A 459 16.92 -24.95 -35.40
CA LEU A 459 15.82 -24.98 -36.37
C LEU A 459 14.53 -25.57 -35.74
N THR A 460 14.63 -26.66 -34.97
CA THR A 460 13.46 -27.21 -34.26
C THR A 460 12.96 -26.30 -33.15
N ALA A 461 13.84 -25.60 -32.43
CA ALA A 461 13.43 -24.59 -31.45
C ALA A 461 12.67 -23.42 -32.10
N ALA A 462 13.19 -22.90 -33.22
CA ALA A 462 12.53 -21.83 -33.98
C ALA A 462 11.15 -22.28 -34.52
N ALA A 463 11.04 -23.50 -35.03
CA ALA A 463 9.76 -24.07 -35.47
C ALA A 463 8.74 -24.16 -34.33
N PHE A 464 9.16 -24.62 -33.14
CA PHE A 464 8.29 -24.67 -31.96
C PHE A 464 7.79 -23.29 -31.53
N ILE A 465 8.65 -22.27 -31.57
CA ILE A 465 8.28 -20.88 -31.25
C ILE A 465 7.23 -20.35 -32.23
N VAL A 466 7.41 -20.56 -33.53
CA VAL A 466 6.43 -20.14 -34.55
C VAL A 466 5.09 -20.85 -34.37
N VAL A 467 5.09 -22.15 -34.05
CA VAL A 467 3.86 -22.90 -33.76
C VAL A 467 3.17 -22.37 -32.50
N ALA A 468 3.92 -22.07 -31.43
CA ALA A 468 3.37 -21.54 -30.18
C ALA A 468 2.75 -20.14 -30.34
N PHE A 469 3.39 -19.24 -31.09
CA PHE A 469 2.80 -17.93 -31.41
C PHE A 469 1.61 -18.05 -32.36
N GLY A 470 1.65 -18.98 -33.32
CA GLY A 470 0.53 -19.27 -34.22
C GLY A 470 -0.71 -19.78 -33.46
N SER A 471 -0.53 -20.72 -32.53
CA SER A 471 -1.63 -21.22 -31.70
C SER A 471 -2.15 -20.17 -30.71
N LEU A 472 -1.27 -19.33 -30.14
CA LEU A 472 -1.69 -18.20 -29.31
C LEU A 472 -2.51 -17.17 -30.11
N TYR A 473 -2.12 -16.87 -31.35
CA TYR A 473 -2.83 -15.95 -32.24
C TYR A 473 -4.20 -16.50 -32.67
N VAL A 474 -4.29 -17.79 -33.00
CA VAL A 474 -5.58 -18.45 -33.29
C VAL A 474 -6.46 -18.49 -32.05
N TRP A 475 -5.91 -18.81 -30.87
CA TRP A 475 -6.64 -18.80 -29.61
C TRP A 475 -7.18 -17.40 -29.28
N ALA A 476 -6.34 -16.37 -29.38
CA ALA A 476 -6.75 -14.98 -29.19
C ALA A 476 -7.90 -14.60 -30.14
N ASN A 477 -7.74 -14.78 -31.45
CA ASN A 477 -8.79 -14.41 -32.40
C ASN A 477 -10.09 -15.23 -32.24
N TYR A 478 -10.00 -16.52 -31.91
CA TYR A 478 -11.18 -17.38 -31.76
C TYR A 478 -11.96 -17.04 -30.49
N TYR A 479 -11.28 -16.84 -29.36
CA TYR A 479 -11.93 -16.51 -28.09
C TYR A 479 -12.30 -15.03 -27.96
N SER A 480 -11.53 -14.10 -28.55
CA SER A 480 -11.95 -12.69 -28.66
C SER A 480 -13.10 -12.49 -29.65
N GLY A 481 -13.17 -13.29 -30.73
CA GLY A 481 -14.25 -13.23 -31.72
C GLY A 481 -15.60 -13.73 -31.22
N SER A 482 -15.62 -14.65 -30.25
CA SER A 482 -16.86 -15.12 -29.59
C SER A 482 -17.32 -14.27 -28.40
N ALA A 483 -16.63 -13.17 -28.08
CA ALA A 483 -17.08 -12.19 -27.07
C ALA A 483 -18.09 -11.16 -27.61
N GLY A 484 -18.73 -11.45 -28.74
CA GLY A 484 -19.77 -10.60 -29.34
C GLY A 484 -21.15 -10.84 -28.73
N GLY A 485 -21.55 -9.99 -27.77
CA GLY A 485 -22.97 -9.77 -27.41
C GLY A 485 -23.46 -10.39 -26.09
N ASP A 486 -24.23 -9.58 -25.36
CA ASP A 486 -25.29 -9.96 -24.41
C ASP A 486 -24.97 -10.67 -23.07
N LYS A 487 -23.70 -10.94 -22.71
CA LYS A 487 -23.37 -11.53 -21.38
C LYS A 487 -22.24 -10.87 -20.58
N ILE A 488 -22.05 -9.55 -20.74
CA ILE A 488 -21.19 -8.77 -19.83
C ILE A 488 -22.09 -7.96 -18.87
N ASN A 489 -22.02 -8.30 -17.58
CA ASN A 489 -22.63 -7.61 -16.43
C ASN A 489 -24.15 -7.32 -16.52
N GLN A 490 -24.97 -8.26 -16.02
CA GLN A 490 -26.43 -8.10 -15.88
C GLN A 490 -26.89 -6.86 -15.08
N ASN A 491 -25.99 -6.21 -14.33
CA ASN A 491 -26.30 -5.04 -13.50
C ASN A 491 -26.08 -3.69 -14.20
N VAL A 492 -25.54 -3.63 -15.43
CA VAL A 492 -25.31 -2.37 -16.15
C VAL A 492 -26.40 -2.14 -17.20
N LYS A 493 -27.37 -1.27 -16.88
CA LYS A 493 -28.47 -0.92 -17.79
C LYS A 493 -28.09 0.31 -18.61
N ARG A 494 -28.00 0.15 -19.94
CA ARG A 494 -27.84 1.29 -20.86
C ARG A 494 -29.10 2.15 -20.85
N VAL A 495 -28.93 3.47 -20.73
CA VAL A 495 -30.04 4.42 -20.74
C VAL A 495 -30.17 5.03 -22.12
N ASN A 496 -31.29 4.77 -22.80
CA ASN A 496 -31.64 5.52 -24.00
C ASN A 496 -32.02 6.96 -23.59
N LEU A 497 -31.36 7.95 -24.20
CA LEU A 497 -31.56 9.38 -23.96
C LEU A 497 -32.17 10.10 -25.18
N ASP A 498 -32.45 9.40 -26.27
CA ASP A 498 -32.74 9.98 -27.60
C ASP A 498 -33.98 10.90 -27.59
N ASN A 499 -34.93 10.64 -26.68
CA ASN A 499 -36.15 11.43 -26.49
C ASN A 499 -36.07 12.49 -25.38
N SER A 500 -34.90 12.71 -24.77
CA SER A 500 -34.71 13.63 -23.64
C SER A 500 -34.00 14.91 -24.07
N SER A 501 -34.33 16.04 -23.43
CA SER A 501 -33.55 17.29 -23.57
C SER A 501 -32.10 17.17 -23.07
N LEU A 502 -31.72 16.03 -22.51
CA LEU A 502 -30.36 15.73 -22.06
C LEU A 502 -29.47 15.20 -23.19
N SER A 503 -30.03 14.71 -24.31
CA SER A 503 -29.26 14.20 -25.46
C SER A 503 -28.42 15.27 -26.16
N GLU A 504 -28.73 16.57 -25.96
CA GLU A 504 -27.89 17.67 -26.43
C GLU A 504 -26.56 17.73 -25.67
N TYR A 505 -26.50 17.32 -24.40
CA TYR A 505 -25.33 17.48 -23.51
C TYR A 505 -24.66 16.16 -23.11
N VAL A 506 -25.37 15.04 -23.24
CA VAL A 506 -24.93 13.69 -22.85
C VAL A 506 -25.06 12.73 -24.03
N GLY A 507 -24.03 11.91 -24.26
CA GLY A 507 -23.97 10.89 -25.31
C GLY A 507 -24.40 9.51 -24.81
N ASP A 508 -23.43 8.63 -24.54
CA ASP A 508 -23.71 7.31 -23.96
C ASP A 508 -23.91 7.41 -22.45
N ALA A 509 -24.93 6.75 -21.93
CA ALA A 509 -25.27 6.75 -20.50
C ALA A 509 -25.63 5.35 -20.00
N ARG A 510 -25.19 5.02 -18.78
CA ARG A 510 -25.30 3.70 -18.16
C ARG A 510 -25.60 3.83 -16.67
N ILE A 511 -26.48 2.99 -16.16
CA ILE A 511 -26.76 2.86 -14.72
C ILE A 511 -26.14 1.55 -14.22
N GLY A 512 -25.42 1.61 -13.11
CA GLY A 512 -24.93 0.45 -12.37
C GLY A 512 -24.72 0.80 -10.90
N ASN A 513 -25.05 -0.13 -10.00
CA ASN A 513 -24.82 -0.01 -8.54
C ASN A 513 -25.27 1.33 -7.93
N GLU A 514 -26.53 1.73 -8.17
CA GLU A 514 -27.12 3.03 -7.76
C GLU A 514 -26.42 4.30 -8.29
N ALA A 515 -25.50 4.19 -9.25
CA ALA A 515 -24.83 5.31 -9.91
C ALA A 515 -25.21 5.42 -11.39
N PHE A 516 -25.34 6.66 -11.87
CA PHE A 516 -25.51 6.99 -13.29
C PHE A 516 -24.21 7.56 -13.85
N PHE A 517 -23.65 6.89 -14.85
CA PHE A 517 -22.44 7.31 -15.57
C PHE A 517 -22.83 7.78 -16.97
N ALA A 518 -22.33 8.94 -17.38
CA ALA A 518 -22.67 9.55 -18.66
C ALA A 518 -21.46 10.25 -19.29
N VAL A 519 -21.25 10.02 -20.59
CA VAL A 519 -20.20 10.70 -21.35
C VAL A 519 -20.76 12.01 -21.92
N VAL A 520 -20.13 13.15 -21.63
CA VAL A 520 -20.60 14.46 -22.08
C VAL A 520 -20.31 14.71 -23.57
N GLN A 521 -21.15 15.54 -24.19
CA GLN A 521 -20.96 16.04 -25.55
C GLN A 521 -20.23 17.40 -25.54
N PRO A 522 -19.63 17.84 -26.66
CA PRO A 522 -18.88 19.11 -26.72
C PRO A 522 -19.68 20.36 -26.32
N SER A 523 -21.01 20.31 -26.48
CA SER A 523 -22.00 21.29 -25.99
C SER A 523 -21.92 21.54 -24.49
N TRP A 524 -21.54 20.55 -23.67
CA TRP A 524 -21.30 20.69 -22.23
C TRP A 524 -20.23 21.74 -21.94
N ASN A 525 -19.17 21.79 -22.74
CA ASN A 525 -18.07 22.74 -22.54
C ASN A 525 -18.46 24.18 -22.92
N ALA A 526 -19.48 24.34 -23.79
CA ALA A 526 -20.05 25.63 -24.15
C ALA A 526 -21.16 26.10 -23.17
N ALA A 527 -21.64 25.23 -22.28
CA ALA A 527 -22.70 25.56 -21.33
C ALA A 527 -22.18 26.38 -20.13
N SER A 528 -22.95 27.38 -19.69
CA SER A 528 -22.65 28.12 -18.47
C SER A 528 -22.70 27.23 -17.23
N ARG A 529 -22.00 27.61 -16.15
CA ARG A 529 -21.98 26.86 -14.89
C ARG A 529 -23.38 26.63 -14.31
N GLU A 530 -24.23 27.65 -14.37
CA GLU A 530 -25.65 27.57 -13.98
C GLU A 530 -26.41 26.51 -14.80
N LYS A 531 -26.15 26.43 -16.12
CA LYS A 531 -26.78 25.43 -17.00
C LYS A 531 -26.25 24.03 -16.73
N LYS A 532 -24.94 23.87 -16.48
CA LYS A 532 -24.32 22.59 -16.05
C LYS A 532 -24.95 22.09 -14.74
N GLU A 533 -25.17 22.98 -13.77
CA GLU A 533 -25.84 22.66 -12.50
C GLU A 533 -27.32 22.28 -12.68
N GLU A 534 -28.06 23.00 -13.53
CA GLU A 534 -29.44 22.66 -13.90
C GLU A 534 -29.52 21.25 -14.53
N ILE A 535 -28.60 20.93 -15.44
CA ILE A 535 -28.51 19.62 -16.10
C ILE A 535 -28.21 18.51 -15.08
N LEU A 536 -27.24 18.69 -14.17
CA LEU A 536 -26.93 17.72 -13.12
C LEU A 536 -28.13 17.47 -12.20
N LYS A 537 -28.79 18.54 -11.72
CA LYS A 537 -30.01 18.42 -10.90
C LYS A 537 -31.15 17.73 -11.66
N LYS A 538 -31.28 17.98 -12.96
CA LYS A 538 -32.26 17.30 -13.82
C LYS A 538 -31.96 15.81 -13.97
N ILE A 539 -30.69 15.43 -14.20
CA ILE A 539 -30.27 14.01 -14.25
C ILE A 539 -30.53 13.33 -12.90
N ALA A 540 -30.21 13.98 -11.78
CA ALA A 540 -30.47 13.47 -10.44
C ALA A 540 -31.97 13.24 -10.17
N SER A 541 -32.85 14.13 -10.65
CA SER A 541 -34.30 13.94 -10.52
C SER A 541 -34.82 12.70 -11.26
N PHE A 542 -34.24 12.34 -12.41
CA PHE A 542 -34.52 11.05 -13.08
C PHE A 542 -33.98 9.83 -12.32
N GLY A 543 -33.08 10.03 -11.34
CA GLY A 543 -32.53 8.99 -10.47
C GLY A 543 -33.55 8.39 -9.50
N ALA A 544 -34.50 9.21 -9.04
CA ALA A 544 -35.59 8.75 -8.19
C ALA A 544 -36.43 7.66 -8.88
N ASP A 545 -36.77 7.85 -10.17
CA ASP A 545 -37.56 6.89 -10.95
C ASP A 545 -36.76 5.65 -11.38
N LYS A 546 -35.44 5.76 -11.49
CA LYS A 546 -34.54 4.73 -12.04
C LYS A 546 -33.61 4.08 -11.02
N ASN A 547 -33.84 4.34 -9.74
CA ASN A 547 -33.10 3.80 -8.60
C ASN A 547 -31.58 4.06 -8.66
N PHE A 548 -31.19 5.31 -8.96
CA PHE A 548 -29.82 5.80 -8.78
C PHE A 548 -29.79 7.08 -7.94
N LYS A 549 -28.77 7.22 -7.08
CA LYS A 549 -28.60 8.32 -6.12
C LYS A 549 -27.44 9.24 -6.48
N THR A 550 -26.46 8.73 -7.24
CA THR A 550 -25.26 9.46 -7.64
C THR A 550 -25.18 9.60 -9.16
N VAL A 551 -24.59 10.71 -9.61
CA VAL A 551 -24.41 11.05 -11.04
C VAL A 551 -22.96 11.42 -11.27
N TYR A 552 -22.33 10.80 -12.27
CA TYR A 552 -20.98 11.08 -12.74
C TYR A 552 -21.02 11.42 -14.22
N LEU A 553 -20.57 12.62 -14.56
CA LEU A 553 -20.39 13.08 -15.94
C LEU A 553 -18.90 13.04 -16.28
N LEU A 554 -18.57 12.32 -17.35
CA LEU A 554 -17.20 12.02 -17.78
C LEU A 554 -16.93 12.61 -19.17
N THR A 555 -15.70 13.05 -19.44
CA THR A 555 -15.22 13.32 -20.80
C THR A 555 -15.07 12.03 -21.61
N LYS A 556 -14.78 12.15 -22.91
CA LYS A 556 -14.41 10.98 -23.74
C LYS A 556 -13.10 10.33 -23.29
N ASP A 557 -12.25 11.08 -22.60
CA ASP A 557 -10.95 10.67 -22.09
C ASP A 557 -11.04 10.08 -20.66
N GLY A 558 -12.25 10.10 -20.05
CA GLY A 558 -12.54 9.50 -18.75
C GLY A 558 -12.44 10.46 -17.56
N GLU A 559 -12.17 11.75 -17.79
CA GLU A 559 -12.06 12.76 -16.74
C GLU A 559 -13.43 13.20 -16.22
N THR A 560 -13.60 13.32 -14.90
CA THR A 560 -14.86 13.74 -14.29
C THR A 560 -15.08 15.26 -14.41
N VAL A 561 -16.16 15.65 -15.08
CA VAL A 561 -16.55 17.05 -15.37
C VAL A 561 -17.81 17.53 -14.63
N GLY A 562 -18.44 16.65 -13.86
CA GLY A 562 -19.60 16.98 -13.06
C GLY A 562 -20.04 15.82 -12.19
N VAL A 563 -20.33 16.10 -10.93
CA VAL A 563 -20.72 15.12 -9.91
C VAL A 563 -21.99 15.60 -9.20
N TYR A 564 -22.92 14.69 -8.96
CA TYR A 564 -24.03 14.90 -8.01
C TYR A 564 -24.06 13.76 -7.00
N ILE A 565 -23.89 14.09 -5.72
CA ILE A 565 -23.95 13.13 -4.60
C ILE A 565 -24.75 13.77 -3.47
N ASN A 566 -25.83 13.11 -3.04
CA ASN A 566 -26.62 13.48 -1.85
C ASN A 566 -27.08 14.96 -1.79
N GLY A 567 -27.41 15.56 -2.95
CA GLY A 567 -27.85 16.96 -3.03
C GLY A 567 -26.73 17.97 -3.30
N VAL A 568 -25.46 17.57 -3.13
CA VAL A 568 -24.29 18.40 -3.47
C VAL A 568 -24.00 18.27 -4.96
N VAL A 569 -23.79 19.42 -5.62
CA VAL A 569 -23.32 19.51 -7.00
C VAL A 569 -21.87 19.95 -6.98
N ASP A 570 -20.99 19.20 -7.65
CA ASP A 570 -19.64 19.65 -7.97
C ASP A 570 -19.44 19.66 -9.49
N ILE A 571 -18.71 20.66 -9.98
CA ILE A 571 -18.45 20.92 -11.41
C ILE A 571 -17.01 21.42 -11.51
N SER A 572 -16.12 20.59 -12.06
CA SER A 572 -14.79 21.04 -12.45
C SER A 572 -14.87 22.00 -13.64
N ASN A 573 -13.98 22.98 -13.65
CA ASN A 573 -13.89 24.01 -14.70
C ASN A 573 -13.08 23.53 -15.90
#